data_AF-A0A1G1H2L3-F1
#
_entry.id   AF-A0A1G1H2L3-F1
#
_cell.length_a   1.000
_cell.length_b   1.000
_cell.length_c   1.000
_cell.angle_alpha   90.00
_cell.angle_beta   90.00
_cell.angle_gamma   90.00
#
_symmetry.space_group_name_H-M   'P 1'
#
loop_
_entity.id
_entity.type
_entity.pdbx_description
1 polymer ?
#
loop_
_entity_poly.entity_id
_entity_poly.type
_entity_poly.pdbx_seq_one_letter_code
_entity_poly.pdbx_strand_id
1 'polypeptide(L)'
;MKLFEKCPVCGGELIEKEVEKLLKGGENTAIIKVKAEVCLHCGERLYTPEIITRFEEIRKKLKVGKIEDFIEVGKSYQVAGC
;
A
#
# COMPACT_ATOMS: atom_id res chain seq x y z
N MET A 1 -9.14 13.84 -6.03
CA MET A 1 -9.27 14.82 -4.92
C MET A 1 -7.88 15.04 -4.37
N LYS A 2 -7.44 16.30 -4.24
CA LYS A 2 -6.15 16.63 -3.62
C LYS A 2 -6.36 16.62 -2.10
N LEU A 3 -5.61 15.82 -1.34
CA LEU A 3 -5.76 15.72 0.11
C LEU A 3 -5.08 16.90 0.82
N PHE A 4 -3.95 17.37 0.26
CA PHE A 4 -3.15 18.46 0.79
C PHE A 4 -2.58 19.31 -0.34
N GLU A 5 -2.39 20.61 -0.12
CA GLU A 5 -1.76 21.47 -1.13
C GLU A 5 -0.25 21.19 -1.27
N LYS A 6 0.42 20.89 -0.15
CA LYS A 6 1.85 20.56 -0.01
C LYS A 6 2.03 19.33 0.88
N CYS A 7 3.19 18.68 0.78
CA CYS A 7 3.52 17.53 1.62
C CYS A 7 3.47 17.90 3.11
N PRO A 8 2.66 17.21 3.94
CA PRO A 8 2.56 17.51 5.36
C PRO A 8 3.83 17.13 6.15
N VAL A 9 4.74 16.34 5.56
CA VAL A 9 5.99 15.90 6.20
C VAL A 9 7.13 16.89 5.96
N CYS A 10 7.24 17.48 4.77
CA CYS A 10 8.39 18.33 4.41
C CYS A 10 8.06 19.63 3.67
N GLY A 11 6.78 19.92 3.40
CA GLY A 11 6.34 21.10 2.63
C GLY A 11 6.60 21.04 1.11
N GLY A 12 7.13 19.92 0.61
CA GLY A 12 7.42 19.73 -0.83
C GLY A 12 6.19 19.58 -1.72
N GLU A 13 6.40 19.64 -3.02
CA GLU A 13 5.35 19.47 -4.03
C GLU A 13 4.82 18.02 -4.05
N LEU A 14 3.51 17.89 -4.22
CA LEU A 14 2.78 16.62 -4.32
C LEU A 14 2.24 16.45 -5.74
N ILE A 15 2.37 15.24 -6.28
CA ILE A 15 1.81 14.88 -7.59
C ILE A 15 1.04 13.56 -7.50
N GLU A 16 -0.05 13.43 -8.27
CA GLU A 16 -0.78 12.17 -8.38
C GLU A 16 0.00 11.19 -9.27
N LYS A 17 0.25 9.97 -8.76
CA LYS A 17 0.89 8.87 -9.49
C LYS A 17 0.21 7.55 -9.15
N GLU A 18 0.27 6.59 -10.06
CA GLU A 18 0.02 5.19 -9.71
C GLU A 18 1.24 4.62 -8.98
N VAL A 19 1.01 4.03 -7.81
CA VAL A 19 2.06 3.42 -6.98
C VAL A 19 1.69 1.99 -6.63
N GLU A 20 2.71 1.15 -6.52
CA GLU A 20 2.58 -0.18 -5.97
C GLU A 20 2.81 -0.18 -4.46
N LYS A 21 1.97 -0.91 -3.72
CA LYS A 21 2.09 -1.12 -2.28
C LYS A 21 2.03 -2.61 -1.95
N LEU A 22 3.02 -3.07 -1.18
CA LEU A 22 3.00 -4.38 -0.55
C LEU A 22 2.20 -4.31 0.76
N LEU A 23 1.23 -5.20 0.89
CA LEU A 23 0.40 -5.36 2.08
C LEU A 23 0.69 -6.71 2.72
N LYS A 24 1.05 -6.70 4.01
CA LYS A 24 1.29 -7.91 4.80
C LYS A 24 0.14 -8.14 5.78
N GLY A 25 -0.28 -9.38 5.95
CA GLY A 25 -1.24 -9.79 6.97
C GLY A 25 -1.01 -11.26 7.35
N GLY A 26 -0.66 -11.51 8.61
CA GLY A 26 -0.11 -12.82 8.99
C GLY A 26 1.20 -13.09 8.25
N GLU A 27 1.33 -14.31 7.71
CA GLU A 27 2.48 -14.71 6.88
C GLU A 27 2.27 -14.40 5.38
N ASN A 28 1.07 -13.97 4.99
CA ASN A 28 0.72 -13.70 3.59
C ASN A 28 1.05 -12.26 3.18
N THR A 29 1.40 -12.07 1.90
CA THR A 29 1.64 -10.76 1.27
C THR A 29 0.80 -10.61 0.02
N ALA A 30 0.18 -9.45 -0.18
CA ALA A 30 -0.46 -9.05 -1.43
C ALA A 30 0.17 -7.79 -2.01
N ILE A 31 0.03 -7.62 -3.32
CA ILE A 31 0.43 -6.43 -4.07
C ILE A 31 -0.83 -5.71 -4.55
N ILE A 32 -0.89 -4.40 -4.37
CA ILE A 32 -1.96 -3.57 -4.94
C ILE A 32 -1.37 -2.33 -5.59
N LYS A 33 -1.88 -1.99 -6.79
CA LYS A 33 -1.64 -0.71 -7.45
C LYS A 33 -2.79 0.25 -7.15
N VAL A 34 -2.47 1.45 -6.70
CA VAL A 34 -3.45 2.51 -6.41
C VAL A 34 -2.90 3.86 -6.84
N LYS A 35 -3.79 4.81 -7.10
CA LYS A 35 -3.42 6.22 -7.20
C LYS A 35 -3.08 6.79 -5.82
N ALA A 36 -2.01 7.56 -5.72
CA ALA A 36 -1.61 8.25 -4.50
C ALA A 36 -0.98 9.60 -4.85
N GLU A 37 -1.02 10.54 -3.91
CA GLU A 37 -0.18 11.73 -4.00
C GLU A 37 1.21 11.40 -3.48
N VAL A 38 2.24 11.64 -4.29
CA VAL A 38 3.63 11.35 -3.96
C VAL A 38 4.40 12.65 -3.87
N CYS A 39 5.10 12.86 -2.75
CA CYS A 39 5.99 13.99 -2.61
C CYS A 39 7.23 13.83 -3.49
N LEU A 40 7.48 14.81 -4.35
CA LEU A 40 8.66 14.84 -5.22
C LEU A 40 9.98 15.06 -4.46
N HIS A 41 9.91 15.52 -3.22
CA HIS A 41 11.09 15.84 -2.41
C HIS A 41 11.48 14.68 -1.47
N CYS A 42 10.56 14.19 -0.63
CA CYS A 42 10.87 13.14 0.36
C CYS A 42 10.29 11.76 0.01
N GLY A 43 9.48 11.64 -1.04
CA GLY A 43 8.87 10.35 -1.45
C GLY A 43 7.68 9.89 -0.60
N GLU A 44 7.20 10.71 0.34
CA GLU A 44 6.01 10.42 1.14
C GLU A 44 4.80 10.14 0.24
N ARG A 45 3.98 9.15 0.62
CA ARG A 45 2.82 8.70 -0.17
C ARG A 45 1.54 8.90 0.62
N LEU A 46 0.68 9.79 0.14
CA LEU A 46 -0.60 10.11 0.76
C LEU A 46 -1.72 9.37 0.03
N TYR A 47 -2.55 8.69 0.80
CA TYR A 47 -3.66 7.87 0.32
C TYR A 47 -4.98 8.44 0.83
N THR A 48 -6.02 8.36 0.02
CA THR A 48 -7.36 8.76 0.47
C THR A 48 -7.91 7.78 1.50
N PRO A 49 -8.90 8.19 2.33
CA PRO A 49 -9.53 7.30 3.29
C PRO A 49 -10.06 6.00 2.66
N GLU A 50 -10.61 6.06 1.44
CA GLU A 50 -11.14 4.87 0.74
C GLU A 50 -10.03 3.86 0.43
N ILE A 51 -8.86 4.35 0.00
CA ILE A 51 -7.70 3.51 -0.26
C ILE A 51 -7.16 2.90 1.04
N ILE A 52 -7.13 3.68 2.13
CA ILE A 52 -6.72 3.18 3.45
C ILE A 52 -7.67 2.06 3.91
N THR A 53 -8.98 2.25 3.82
CA THR A 53 -9.98 1.22 4.14
C THR A 53 -9.75 -0.05 3.33
N ARG A 54 -9.52 0.08 2.01
CA ARG A 54 -9.19 -1.07 1.14
C ARG A 54 -7.91 -1.80 1.57
N PHE A 55 -6.88 -1.07 2.00
CA PHE A 55 -5.67 -1.70 2.54
C PHE A 55 -5.96 -2.50 3.81
N GLU A 56 -6.81 -1.98 4.70
CA GLU A 56 -7.18 -2.68 5.93
C GLU A 56 -7.99 -3.94 5.66
N GLU A 57 -8.94 -3.90 4.72
CA GLU A 57 -9.72 -5.06 4.29
C GLU A 57 -8.81 -6.16 3.72
N ILE A 58 -7.87 -5.81 2.85
CA ILE A 58 -6.90 -6.75 2.28
C ILE A 58 -6.03 -7.35 3.38
N ARG A 59 -5.52 -6.55 4.32
CA ARG A 59 -4.72 -7.05 5.45
C ARG A 59 -5.51 -8.01 6.34
N LYS A 60 -6.79 -7.74 6.59
CA LYS A 60 -7.69 -8.64 7.34
C LYS A 60 -7.86 -9.96 6.61
N LYS A 61 -8.12 -9.94 5.29
CA LYS A 61 -8.21 -11.13 4.44
C LYS A 61 -6.93 -11.98 4.46
N LEU A 62 -5.77 -11.34 4.25
CA LEU A 62 -4.46 -11.98 4.30
C LEU A 62 -4.21 -12.69 5.64
N LYS A 63 -4.53 -12.01 6.76
CA LYS A 63 -4.32 -12.53 8.11
C LYS A 63 -5.08 -13.82 8.39
N VAL A 64 -6.27 -14.00 7.78
CA VAL A 64 -7.12 -15.19 7.97
C VAL A 64 -7.09 -16.15 6.79
N GLY A 65 -6.23 -15.92 5.78
CA GLY A 65 -6.11 -16.78 4.61
C GLY A 65 -7.28 -16.73 3.62
N LYS A 66 -8.17 -15.73 3.72
CA LYS A 66 -9.30 -15.55 2.79
C LYS A 66 -8.86 -14.82 1.52
N ILE A 67 -8.17 -15.54 0.65
CA ILE A 67 -7.52 -15.00 -0.56
C ILE A 67 -8.13 -15.56 -1.85
N GLU A 68 -9.37 -16.06 -1.78
CA GLU A 68 -10.04 -16.72 -2.90
C GLU A 68 -10.27 -15.77 -4.09
N ASP A 69 -10.33 -14.46 -3.83
CA ASP A 69 -10.46 -13.41 -4.82
C ASP A 69 -9.12 -12.76 -5.22
N PHE A 70 -7.98 -13.30 -4.76
CA PHE A 70 -6.65 -12.78 -5.09
C PHE A 70 -5.99 -13.63 -6.18
N ILE A 71 -5.08 -13.01 -6.93
CA ILE A 71 -4.29 -13.68 -7.96
C ILE A 71 -2.91 -14.01 -7.38
N GLU A 72 -2.50 -15.26 -7.44
CA GLU A 72 -1.14 -15.66 -7.07
C GLU A 72 -0.14 -15.05 -8.07
N VAL A 73 0.80 -14.25 -7.56
CA VAL A 73 1.83 -13.58 -8.38
C VAL A 73 3.20 -14.22 -8.26
N GLY A 74 3.40 -15.13 -7.30
CA GLY A 74 4.66 -15.77 -6.98
C GLY A 74 4.73 -16.21 -5.53
N LYS A 75 5.89 -16.73 -5.10
CA LYS A 75 6.12 -17.22 -3.74
C LYS A 75 7.09 -16.32 -3.00
N SER A 76 6.74 -15.94 -1.78
CA SER A 76 7.64 -15.30 -0.81
C SER A 76 8.15 -16.34 0.18
N TYR A 77 9.41 -16.22 0.59
CA TYR A 77 10.05 -17.17 1.49
C TYR A 77 10.72 -16.40 2.64
N GLN A 78 10.64 -16.96 3.84
CA GLN A 78 11.46 -16.52 4.98
C GLN A 78 12.69 -17.42 5.08
N VAL A 79 13.87 -16.83 5.29
CA VAL A 79 15.11 -17.58 5.49
C VAL A 79 15.04 -18.30 6.84
N ALA A 80 15.31 -19.61 6.84
CA ALA A 80 15.33 -20.39 8.07
C ALA A 80 16.51 -19.96 8.97
N GLY A 81 16.26 -19.77 10.27
CA GLY A 81 17.31 -19.53 11.28
C GLY A 81 17.79 -18.08 11.44
N CYS A 82 17.02 -17.08 11.00
CA CYS A 82 17.23 -15.66 11.34
C CYS A 82 16.46 -15.24 12.60
#